data_AF-A0ABD5SNZ8-F1
#
_entry.id   AF-A0ABD5SNZ8-F1
#
_cell.length_a   1.000
_cell.length_b   1.000
_cell.length_c   1.000
_cell.angle_alpha   90.00
_cell.angle_beta   90.00
_cell.angle_gamma   90.00
#
_symmetry.space_group_name_H-M   'P 1'
#
loop_
_entity.id
_entity.type
_entity.pdbx_description
1 polymer ?
#
loop_
_entity_poly.entity_id
_entity_poly.type
_entity_poly.pdbx_seq_one_letter_code
_entity_poly.pdbx_strand_id
1 'polypeptide(L)'
;MARSHLEPVTERSQDGESGGRTESTTDDRKTSGDASTASSHTAERSPTLPVDDVFEILSNRRRRHTITYLNENGTEPVPIRELAASVAARENDTSVQDVTYKERKRVYTSLHQLHLEKMDGLGIIEYDRDRGLIERTETTDRFGTYLDSVAADGIAWNNVSLAVAACCLVGVGIAWSGVVPSVSRAGFAVAFLVAAVFALVSSAHAVDAHRER
;
A
#
# COMPACT_ATOMS: atom_id res chain seq x y z
N MET A 1 -5.80 17.98 -69.31
CA MET A 1 -6.63 17.49 -68.18
C MET A 1 -6.21 18.28 -66.95
N ALA A 2 -6.74 19.48 -66.70
CA ALA A 2 -8.06 19.82 -66.17
C ALA A 2 -8.27 19.36 -64.71
N ARG A 3 -7.96 20.25 -63.75
CA ARG A 3 -8.95 20.80 -62.80
C ARG A 3 -8.30 21.82 -61.85
N SER A 4 -8.49 23.08 -62.21
CA SER A 4 -8.65 24.23 -61.32
C SER A 4 -9.94 24.09 -60.49
N HIS A 5 -9.92 24.49 -59.22
CA HIS A 5 -10.94 25.37 -58.62
C HIS A 5 -10.56 25.72 -57.17
N LEU A 6 -10.27 27.00 -56.96
CA LEU A 6 -10.41 27.72 -55.69
C LEU A 6 -11.89 28.08 -55.51
N GLU A 7 -12.40 28.05 -54.28
CA GLU A 7 -13.36 29.03 -53.73
C GLU A 7 -13.27 29.06 -52.18
N PRO A 8 -13.21 30.26 -51.55
CA PRO A 8 -13.31 30.49 -50.10
C PRO A 8 -14.62 31.22 -49.72
N VAL A 9 -15.18 31.01 -48.51
CA VAL A 9 -16.27 31.81 -47.88
C VAL A 9 -16.20 31.61 -46.34
N THR A 10 -15.64 32.53 -45.53
CA THR A 10 -16.25 33.64 -44.72
C THR A 10 -17.60 33.30 -44.04
N GLU A 11 -17.69 33.14 -42.72
CA GLU A 11 -17.76 34.13 -41.62
C GLU A 11 -19.20 34.29 -41.06
N ARG A 12 -19.30 34.62 -39.75
CA ARG A 12 -20.44 35.18 -38.98
C ARG A 12 -21.23 34.15 -38.15
N SER A 13 -21.08 34.05 -36.84
CA SER A 13 -21.45 34.97 -35.73
C SER A 13 -22.95 35.27 -35.60
N GLN A 14 -23.42 35.09 -34.36
CA GLN A 14 -24.45 35.83 -33.64
C GLN A 14 -25.88 35.27 -33.48
N ASP A 15 -26.36 35.53 -32.25
CA ASP A 15 -27.73 35.60 -31.72
C ASP A 15 -28.31 34.27 -31.17
N GLY A 16 -28.86 34.18 -29.95
CA GLY A 16 -29.33 35.20 -29.00
C GLY A 16 -30.78 34.89 -28.58
N GLU A 17 -31.08 35.01 -27.27
CA GLU A 17 -32.43 35.05 -26.64
C GLU A 17 -33.18 33.70 -26.46
N SER A 18 -33.96 33.38 -25.40
CA SER A 18 -34.69 34.20 -24.42
C SER A 18 -35.29 33.37 -23.24
N GLY A 19 -35.39 34.00 -22.06
CA GLY A 19 -36.51 33.90 -21.07
C GLY A 19 -36.56 32.69 -20.10
N GLY A 20 -36.83 32.77 -18.79
CA GLY A 20 -37.32 33.85 -17.92
C GLY A 20 -38.51 33.39 -17.02
N ARG A 21 -38.30 33.19 -15.70
CA ARG A 21 -39.24 33.25 -14.53
C ARG A 21 -38.54 32.63 -13.31
N THR A 22 -38.27 33.23 -12.13
CA THR A 22 -38.99 34.00 -11.10
C THR A 22 -40.13 33.28 -10.36
N GLU A 23 -40.11 33.48 -9.02
CA GLU A 23 -41.05 33.10 -7.94
C GLU A 23 -40.76 31.75 -7.24
N SER A 24 -40.79 31.59 -5.91
CA SER A 24 -41.35 32.39 -4.83
C SER A 24 -40.67 32.09 -3.48
N THR A 25 -40.55 33.13 -2.68
CA THR A 25 -40.25 33.19 -1.24
C THR A 25 -41.34 32.55 -0.37
N THR A 26 -40.93 31.89 0.71
CA THR A 26 -41.55 31.86 2.08
C THR A 26 -40.69 30.95 2.96
N ASP A 27 -40.58 31.08 4.29
CA ASP A 27 -40.53 32.15 5.28
C ASP A 27 -40.26 31.39 6.61
N ASP A 28 -39.55 32.05 7.52
CA ASP A 28 -39.67 31.95 8.97
C ASP A 28 -39.27 30.71 9.82
N ARG A 29 -38.23 30.95 10.66
CA ARG A 29 -38.28 30.98 12.15
C ARG A 29 -37.58 29.87 12.97
N LYS A 30 -36.39 30.25 13.45
CA LYS A 30 -35.89 30.32 14.86
C LYS A 30 -36.06 29.12 15.82
N THR A 31 -34.92 28.57 16.28
CA THR A 31 -34.59 28.22 17.69
C THR A 31 -33.06 28.05 17.80
N SER A 32 -32.36 28.94 18.53
CA SER A 32 -31.72 28.64 19.84
C SER A 32 -30.83 27.38 19.78
N GLY A 33 -29.50 27.45 19.68
CA GLY A 33 -28.59 28.03 20.66
C GLY A 33 -28.20 26.98 21.69
N ASP A 34 -27.05 26.31 21.53
CA ASP A 34 -26.05 26.13 22.61
C ASP A 34 -24.72 25.52 22.10
N ALA A 35 -23.65 25.91 22.78
CA ALA A 35 -22.37 25.23 22.93
C ALA A 35 -21.45 25.06 21.69
N SER A 36 -20.85 26.19 21.33
CA SER A 36 -19.46 26.26 20.88
C SER A 36 -18.54 25.49 21.84
N THR A 37 -18.07 24.31 21.44
CA THR A 37 -16.90 23.68 22.06
C THR A 37 -15.69 24.05 21.22
N ALA A 38 -15.17 25.24 21.50
CA ALA A 38 -13.80 25.59 21.16
C ALA A 38 -12.87 24.70 22.00
N SER A 39 -12.41 23.58 21.43
CA SER A 39 -11.26 22.88 21.99
C SER A 39 -10.00 23.49 21.41
N SER A 40 -9.58 24.60 22.02
CA SER A 40 -8.22 25.12 21.91
C SER A 40 -7.29 24.15 22.63
N HIS A 41 -6.76 23.19 21.88
CA HIS A 41 -5.57 22.44 22.27
C HIS A 41 -4.44 22.79 21.29
N THR A 42 -3.86 23.96 21.51
CA THR A 42 -2.46 24.21 21.20
C THR A 42 -1.63 23.42 22.21
N ALA A 43 -1.41 22.16 21.90
CA ALA A 43 -0.27 21.39 22.39
C ALA A 43 0.44 20.92 21.12
N GLU A 44 1.74 21.17 21.04
CA GLU A 44 2.59 20.79 19.92
C GLU A 44 2.45 19.29 19.63
N ARG A 45 1.55 18.97 18.71
CA ARG A 45 1.40 17.64 18.15
C ARG A 45 2.08 17.73 16.80
N SER A 46 3.30 17.20 16.71
CA SER A 46 3.88 16.84 15.41
C SER A 46 2.78 16.21 14.56
N PRO A 47 2.56 16.65 13.31
CA PRO A 47 1.40 16.25 12.54
C PRO A 47 1.40 14.72 12.43
N THR A 48 0.52 14.11 13.23
CA THR A 48 0.34 12.67 13.24
C THR A 48 -0.76 12.43 12.22
N LEU A 49 -0.40 11.82 11.10
CA LEU A 49 -1.37 11.50 10.05
C LEU A 49 -2.53 10.68 10.64
N PRO A 50 -3.78 10.96 10.25
CA PRO A 50 -4.93 10.13 10.58
C PRO A 50 -4.67 8.66 10.23
N VAL A 51 -5.26 7.75 11.02
CA VAL A 51 -5.11 6.31 10.83
C VAL A 51 -5.59 5.87 9.44
N ASP A 52 -6.68 6.45 8.95
CA ASP A 52 -7.20 6.13 7.61
C ASP A 52 -6.22 6.53 6.50
N ASP A 53 -5.54 7.67 6.61
CA ASP A 53 -4.53 8.11 5.65
C ASP A 53 -3.30 7.19 5.68
N VAL A 54 -2.89 6.75 6.88
CA VAL A 54 -1.83 5.75 7.06
C VAL A 54 -2.19 4.45 6.35
N PHE A 55 -3.39 3.90 6.60
CA PHE A 55 -3.85 2.68 5.95
C PHE A 55 -3.97 2.85 4.44
N GLU A 56 -4.51 3.98 3.99
CA GLU A 56 -4.59 4.31 2.58
C GLU A 56 -3.19 4.18 1.96
N ILE A 57 -2.19 4.83 2.54
CA ILE A 57 -0.84 4.83 1.98
C ILE A 57 -0.21 3.44 1.98
N LEU A 58 -0.22 2.76 3.12
CA LEU A 58 0.45 1.47 3.30
C LEU A 58 -0.24 0.30 2.57
N SER A 59 -1.51 0.45 2.19
CA SER A 59 -2.25 -0.57 1.41
C SER A 59 -1.66 -0.81 0.02
N ASN A 60 -0.95 0.17 -0.55
CA ASN A 60 -0.39 0.04 -1.89
C ASN A 60 1.07 -0.42 -1.84
N ARG A 61 1.38 -1.52 -2.56
CA ARG A 61 2.72 -2.10 -2.62
C ARG A 61 3.79 -1.11 -3.11
N ARG A 62 3.48 -0.26 -4.11
CA ARG A 62 4.42 0.74 -4.64
C ARG A 62 4.73 1.82 -3.63
N ARG A 63 3.72 2.33 -2.93
CA ARG A 63 3.91 3.34 -1.86
C ARG A 63 4.77 2.79 -0.72
N ARG A 64 4.52 1.55 -0.30
CA ARG A 64 5.36 0.87 0.70
C ARG A 64 6.80 0.73 0.22
N HIS A 65 7.01 0.26 -1.01
CA HIS A 65 8.35 0.13 -1.59
C HIS A 65 9.07 1.48 -1.73
N THR A 66 8.35 2.55 -2.05
CA THR A 66 8.90 3.91 -2.07
C THR A 66 9.40 4.33 -0.69
N ILE A 67 8.58 4.17 0.34
CA ILE A 67 8.97 4.48 1.73
C ILE A 67 10.19 3.67 2.15
N THR A 68 10.18 2.35 1.91
CA THR A 68 11.31 1.47 2.24
C THR A 68 12.58 1.88 1.50
N TYR A 69 12.48 2.13 0.18
CA TYR A 69 13.63 2.53 -0.61
C TYR A 69 14.23 3.87 -0.15
N LEU A 70 13.40 4.87 0.11
CA LEU A 70 13.89 6.14 0.63
C LEU A 70 14.56 5.95 2.00
N ASN A 71 13.99 5.14 2.88
CA ASN A 71 14.59 4.82 4.18
C ASN A 71 15.98 4.17 4.06
N GLU A 72 16.16 3.28 3.09
CA GLU A 72 17.40 2.54 2.84
C GLU A 72 18.51 3.38 2.17
N ASN A 73 18.17 4.41 1.40
CA ASN A 73 19.12 5.14 0.53
C ASN A 73 19.57 6.50 1.11
N GLY A 74 19.46 6.68 2.43
CA GLY A 74 19.95 7.87 3.13
C GLY A 74 19.03 9.09 2.99
N THR A 75 19.59 10.28 3.17
CA THR A 75 18.86 11.56 3.21
C THR A 75 18.96 12.37 1.91
N GLU A 76 19.75 11.92 0.93
CA GLU A 76 19.92 12.66 -0.31
C GLU A 76 18.67 12.56 -1.22
N PRO A 77 18.35 13.62 -1.99
CA PRO A 77 17.24 13.59 -2.94
C PRO A 77 17.43 12.48 -3.99
N VAL A 78 16.40 11.65 -4.17
CA VAL A 78 16.42 10.50 -5.08
C VAL A 78 15.73 10.85 -6.40
N PRO A 79 16.34 10.55 -7.56
CA PRO A 79 15.65 10.67 -8.84
C PRO A 79 14.51 9.65 -9.00
N ILE A 80 13.35 10.09 -9.49
CA ILE A 80 12.20 9.21 -9.76
C ILE A 80 12.54 8.03 -10.68
N ARG A 81 13.50 8.22 -11.60
CA ARG A 81 13.94 7.17 -12.54
C ARG A 81 14.59 6.00 -11.82
N GLU A 82 15.39 6.30 -10.80
CA GLU A 82 16.09 5.32 -9.99
C GLU A 82 15.09 4.58 -9.09
N LEU A 83 14.24 5.34 -8.40
CA LEU A 83 13.16 4.78 -7.59
C LEU A 83 12.25 3.86 -8.42
N ALA A 84 11.86 4.28 -9.64
CA ALA A 84 11.02 3.46 -10.51
C ALA A 84 11.70 2.16 -10.93
N ALA A 85 13.02 2.17 -11.14
CA ALA A 85 13.77 0.96 -11.47
C ALA A 85 13.85 0.00 -10.28
N SER A 86 14.12 0.53 -9.08
CA SER A 86 14.14 -0.24 -7.84
C SER A 86 12.78 -0.85 -7.50
N VAL A 87 11.69 -0.06 -7.61
CA VAL A 87 10.33 -0.54 -7.40
C VAL A 87 9.95 -1.60 -8.44
N ALA A 88 10.30 -1.40 -9.72
CA ALA A 88 10.04 -2.40 -10.76
C ALA A 88 10.83 -3.71 -10.51
N ALA A 89 12.07 -3.62 -10.06
CA ALA A 89 12.89 -4.77 -9.71
C ALA A 89 12.25 -5.58 -8.56
N ARG A 90 11.86 -4.89 -7.49
CA ARG A 90 11.10 -5.48 -6.36
C ARG A 90 9.74 -6.03 -6.80
N GLU A 91 9.09 -5.42 -7.80
CA GLU A 91 7.78 -5.89 -8.26
C GLU A 91 7.82 -7.18 -9.06
N ASN A 92 8.90 -7.41 -9.80
CA ASN A 92 9.09 -8.56 -10.70
C ASN A 92 10.12 -9.56 -10.15
N ASP A 93 10.49 -9.43 -8.87
CA ASP A 93 11.45 -10.29 -8.16
C ASP A 93 12.75 -10.52 -8.96
N THR A 94 13.29 -9.43 -9.50
CA THR A 94 14.46 -9.43 -10.37
C THR A 94 15.47 -8.36 -9.96
N SER A 95 16.66 -8.35 -10.56
CA SER A 95 17.65 -7.30 -10.33
C SER A 95 17.30 -6.02 -11.10
N VAL A 96 17.76 -4.86 -10.63
CA VAL A 96 17.56 -3.59 -11.33
C VAL A 96 18.11 -3.62 -12.77
N GLN A 97 19.15 -4.41 -13.03
CA GLN A 97 19.76 -4.55 -14.35
C GLN A 97 18.92 -5.37 -15.33
N ASP A 98 18.10 -6.28 -14.79
CA ASP A 98 17.25 -7.18 -15.57
C ASP A 98 15.84 -6.61 -15.81
N VAL A 99 15.51 -5.47 -15.19
CA VAL A 99 14.22 -4.78 -15.40
C VAL A 99 14.11 -4.30 -16.84
N THR A 100 13.04 -4.70 -17.53
CA THR A 100 12.79 -4.26 -18.90
C THR A 100 12.38 -2.79 -18.95
N TYR A 101 12.61 -2.15 -20.10
CA TYR A 101 12.15 -0.78 -20.32
C TYR A 101 10.63 -0.62 -20.09
N LYS A 102 9.83 -1.62 -20.48
CA LYS A 102 8.36 -1.57 -20.37
C LYS A 102 7.90 -1.61 -18.91
N GLU A 103 8.51 -2.47 -18.10
CA GLU A 103 8.22 -2.57 -16.65
C GLU A 103 8.60 -1.26 -15.94
N ARG A 104 9.83 -0.79 -16.14
CA ARG A 104 10.30 0.47 -15.55
C ARG A 104 9.42 1.65 -15.95
N LYS A 105 9.05 1.75 -17.22
CA LYS A 105 8.18 2.84 -17.71
C LYS A 105 6.79 2.80 -17.07
N ARG A 106 6.19 1.62 -16.92
CA ARG A 106 4.89 1.45 -16.26
C ARG A 106 4.94 1.93 -14.82
N VAL A 107 5.98 1.56 -14.08
CA VAL A 107 6.17 1.99 -12.68
C VAL A 107 6.42 3.49 -12.61
N TYR A 108 7.32 4.02 -13.45
CA TYR A 108 7.62 5.45 -13.52
C TYR A 108 6.36 6.31 -13.69
N THR A 109 5.54 6.00 -14.70
CA THR A 109 4.31 6.75 -14.97
C THR A 109 3.36 6.73 -13.77
N SER A 110 3.18 5.54 -13.16
CA SER A 110 2.31 5.36 -11.99
C SER A 110 2.82 6.09 -10.75
N LEU A 111 4.13 6.06 -10.51
CA LEU A 111 4.75 6.79 -9.41
C LEU A 111 4.53 8.28 -9.59
N HIS A 112 4.86 8.79 -10.77
CA HIS A 112 4.79 10.22 -11.07
C HIS A 112 3.37 10.78 -10.94
N GLN A 113 2.36 10.08 -11.45
CA GLN A 113 1.00 10.64 -11.59
C GLN A 113 0.11 10.41 -10.37
N LEU A 114 0.29 9.30 -9.66
CA LEU A 114 -0.65 8.88 -8.61
C LEU A 114 0.02 8.78 -7.25
N HIS A 115 1.12 8.04 -7.17
CA HIS A 115 1.67 7.68 -5.87
C HIS A 115 2.44 8.82 -5.24
N LEU A 116 3.35 9.45 -5.97
CA LEU A 116 4.18 10.54 -5.44
C LEU A 116 3.34 11.78 -5.16
N GLU A 117 2.42 12.15 -6.06
CA GLU A 117 1.53 13.30 -5.85
C GLU A 117 0.68 13.16 -4.58
N LYS A 118 0.12 11.96 -4.35
CA LYS A 118 -0.68 11.69 -3.15
C LYS A 118 0.18 11.65 -1.88
N MET A 119 1.37 11.04 -1.95
CA MET A 119 2.28 10.96 -0.79
C MET A 119 2.84 12.34 -0.40
N ASP A 120 3.13 13.18 -1.39
CA ASP A 120 3.54 14.57 -1.22
C ASP A 120 2.41 15.43 -0.63
N GLY A 121 1.18 15.28 -1.15
CA GLY A 121 0.00 15.96 -0.60
C GLY A 121 -0.34 15.59 0.84
N LEU A 122 0.15 14.46 1.34
CA LEU A 122 0.04 14.06 2.75
C LEU A 122 1.31 14.36 3.56
N GLY A 123 2.31 15.02 3.00
CA GLY A 123 3.57 15.34 3.67
C GLY A 123 4.37 14.10 4.09
N ILE A 124 4.23 12.99 3.37
CA ILE A 124 5.00 11.78 3.62
C ILE A 124 6.37 11.90 2.96
N ILE A 125 6.41 12.41 1.74
CA ILE A 125 7.63 12.75 0.99
C ILE A 125 7.52 14.21 0.56
N GLU A 126 8.62 14.77 0.10
CA GLU A 126 8.59 15.98 -0.72
C GLU A 126 8.91 15.57 -2.17
N TYR A 127 8.00 15.89 -3.10
CA TYR A 127 8.16 15.54 -4.51
C TYR A 127 8.27 16.78 -5.40
N ASP A 128 9.48 17.02 -5.90
CA ASP A 128 9.72 18.03 -6.93
C ASP A 128 9.38 17.46 -8.31
N ARG A 129 8.21 17.84 -8.84
CA ARG A 129 7.73 17.38 -10.14
C ARG A 129 8.61 17.85 -11.30
N ASP A 130 9.14 19.06 -11.22
CA ASP A 130 9.89 19.69 -12.31
C ASP A 130 11.30 19.08 -12.41
N ARG A 131 11.95 18.86 -11.28
CA ARG A 131 13.27 18.21 -11.19
C ARG A 131 13.19 16.69 -11.19
N GLY A 132 12.02 16.12 -10.86
CA GLY A 132 11.84 14.67 -10.72
C GLY A 132 12.61 14.09 -9.54
N LEU A 133 12.71 14.85 -8.45
CA LEU A 133 13.44 14.47 -7.25
C LEU A 133 12.47 14.20 -6.10
N ILE A 134 12.77 13.18 -5.31
CA ILE A 134 11.99 12.78 -4.13
C ILE A 134 12.89 12.94 -2.91
N GLU A 135 12.42 13.68 -1.93
CA GLU A 135 13.07 13.89 -0.65
C GLU A 135 12.25 13.27 0.48
N ARG A 136 12.94 12.84 1.53
CA ARG A 136 12.31 12.26 2.72
C ARG A 136 11.83 13.37 3.63
N THR A 137 10.75 13.08 4.34
CA THR A 137 10.31 13.87 5.49
C THR A 137 10.43 13.04 6.76
N GLU A 138 10.29 13.68 7.91
CA GLU A 138 10.16 13.01 9.22
C GLU A 138 9.06 11.92 9.24
N THR A 139 8.00 12.11 8.44
CA THR A 139 6.91 11.14 8.33
C THR A 139 7.35 9.88 7.58
N THR A 140 8.19 10.00 6.54
CA THR A 140 8.79 8.83 5.87
C THR A 140 9.64 8.01 6.84
N ASP A 141 10.41 8.67 7.70
CA ASP A 141 11.30 8.00 8.66
C ASP A 141 10.50 7.19 9.68
N ARG A 142 9.43 7.78 10.21
CA ARG A 142 8.50 7.12 11.13
C ARG A 142 7.84 5.88 10.51
N PHE A 143 7.46 5.95 9.23
CA PHE A 143 6.93 4.78 8.53
C PHE A 143 7.99 3.71 8.28
N GLY A 144 9.25 4.09 8.04
CA GLY A 144 10.36 3.14 7.92
C GLY A 144 10.46 2.24 9.13
N THR A 145 10.49 2.84 10.32
CA THR A 145 10.54 2.09 11.58
C THR A 145 9.36 1.11 11.74
N TYR A 146 8.14 1.52 11.38
CA TYR A 146 6.96 0.64 11.44
C TYR A 146 7.04 -0.51 10.44
N LEU A 147 7.49 -0.24 9.21
CA LEU A 147 7.63 -1.27 8.17
C LEU A 147 8.71 -2.28 8.53
N ASP A 148 9.81 -1.83 9.14
CA ASP A 148 10.89 -2.71 9.61
C ASP A 148 10.42 -3.61 10.76
N SER A 149 9.59 -3.10 11.69
CA SER A 149 9.01 -3.93 12.75
C SER A 149 8.07 -5.01 12.21
N VAL A 150 7.22 -4.66 11.24
CA VAL A 150 6.29 -5.64 10.63
C VAL A 150 7.06 -6.68 9.80
N ALA A 151 8.13 -6.27 9.12
CA ALA A 151 9.00 -7.21 8.40
C ALA A 151 9.72 -8.18 9.35
N ALA A 152 10.20 -7.69 10.50
CA ALA A 152 10.82 -8.52 11.54
C ALA A 152 9.82 -9.53 12.15
N ASP A 153 8.58 -9.10 12.40
CA ASP A 153 7.52 -9.98 12.93
C ASP A 153 7.12 -11.08 11.92
N GLY A 154 7.13 -10.77 10.63
CA GLY A 154 6.92 -11.77 9.57
C GLY A 154 7.99 -12.87 9.55
N ILE A 155 9.24 -12.52 9.83
CA ILE A 155 10.35 -13.49 9.96
C ILE A 155 10.17 -14.35 11.22
N ALA A 156 9.70 -13.77 12.33
CA ALA A 156 9.45 -14.49 13.57
C ALA A 156 8.33 -15.54 13.42
N TRP A 157 7.23 -15.20 12.73
CA TRP A 157 6.12 -16.14 12.53
C TRP A 157 6.50 -17.34 11.62
N ASN A 158 7.38 -17.12 10.64
CA ASN A 158 7.93 -18.20 9.80
C ASN A 158 8.75 -19.21 10.63
N ASN A 159 9.56 -18.73 11.58
CA ASN A 159 10.35 -19.60 12.47
C ASN A 159 9.48 -20.37 13.45
N VAL A 160 8.42 -19.76 13.99
CA VAL A 160 7.42 -20.46 14.83
C VAL A 160 6.77 -21.59 14.05
N SER A 161 6.40 -21.35 12.79
CA SER A 161 5.79 -22.35 11.91
C SER A 161 6.75 -23.53 11.62
N LEU A 162 8.04 -23.25 11.39
CA LEU A 162 9.08 -24.25 11.19
C LEU A 162 9.36 -25.08 12.46
N ALA A 163 9.41 -24.44 13.63
CA ALA A 163 9.59 -25.12 14.91
C ALA A 163 8.41 -26.06 15.20
N VAL A 164 7.19 -25.63 14.91
CA VAL A 164 5.97 -26.45 15.05
C VAL A 164 6.01 -27.65 14.08
N ALA A 165 6.38 -27.44 12.82
CA ALA A 165 6.52 -28.54 11.85
C ALA A 165 7.58 -29.57 12.29
N ALA A 166 8.71 -29.11 12.82
CA ALA A 166 9.75 -29.97 13.37
C ALA A 166 9.25 -30.77 14.59
N CYS A 167 8.53 -30.13 15.51
CA CYS A 167 7.89 -30.81 16.65
C CYS A 167 6.91 -31.90 16.19
N CYS A 168 6.12 -31.66 15.15
CA CYS A 168 5.23 -32.65 14.56
C CYS A 168 6.02 -33.84 14.00
N LEU A 169 7.07 -33.62 13.22
CA LEU A 169 7.91 -34.70 12.67
C LEU A 169 8.58 -35.53 13.76
N VAL A 170 9.07 -34.89 14.82
CA VAL A 170 9.65 -35.57 16.00
C VAL A 170 8.58 -36.41 16.70
N GLY A 171 7.37 -35.88 16.88
CA GLY A 171 6.24 -36.61 17.44
C GLY A 171 5.88 -37.86 16.64
N VAL A 172 5.86 -37.77 15.31
CA VAL A 172 5.66 -38.91 14.40
C VAL A 172 6.77 -39.95 14.58
N GLY A 173 8.04 -39.52 14.65
CA GLY A 173 9.17 -40.42 14.88
C GLY A 173 9.11 -41.16 16.22
N ILE A 174 8.73 -40.45 17.30
CA ILE A 174 8.58 -41.05 18.64
C ILE A 174 7.40 -42.02 18.65
N ALA A 175 6.26 -41.69 18.05
CA ALA A 175 5.12 -42.59 17.94
C ALA A 175 5.46 -43.87 17.16
N TRP A 176 6.33 -43.76 16.14
CA TRP A 176 6.84 -44.90 15.38
C TRP A 176 7.76 -45.82 16.20
N SER A 177 8.44 -45.28 17.22
CA SER A 177 9.45 -46.02 18.00
C SER A 177 8.89 -47.10 18.94
N GLY A 178 7.58 -47.10 19.22
CA GLY A 178 6.93 -48.18 19.98
C GLY A 178 7.32 -48.29 21.46
N VAL A 179 7.86 -47.22 22.06
CA VAL A 179 8.50 -47.24 23.40
C VAL A 179 7.53 -47.24 24.60
N VAL A 180 6.24 -46.93 24.43
CA VAL A 180 5.29 -46.81 25.57
C VAL A 180 4.26 -47.97 25.59
N PRO A 181 4.34 -48.90 26.55
CA PRO A 181 3.53 -50.14 26.53
C PRO A 181 2.10 -50.01 27.08
N SER A 182 1.72 -48.88 27.70
CA SER A 182 0.62 -48.85 28.67
C SER A 182 -0.63 -48.05 28.27
N VAL A 183 -0.64 -47.40 27.11
CA VAL A 183 -1.80 -46.62 26.63
C VAL A 183 -2.08 -46.99 25.18
N SER A 184 -3.35 -47.17 24.81
CA SER A 184 -3.70 -47.64 23.45
C SER A 184 -3.13 -46.68 22.40
N ARG A 185 -2.31 -47.22 21.49
CA ARG A 185 -1.64 -46.47 20.40
C ARG A 185 -2.61 -45.60 19.59
N ALA A 186 -3.89 -45.97 19.58
CA ALA A 186 -4.96 -45.26 18.90
C ALA A 186 -5.33 -43.91 19.54
N GLY A 187 -5.27 -43.76 20.86
CA GLY A 187 -5.71 -42.52 21.54
C GLY A 187 -4.80 -41.32 21.26
N PHE A 188 -3.49 -41.54 21.33
CA PHE A 188 -2.50 -40.53 20.99
C PHE A 188 -2.45 -40.22 19.51
N ALA A 189 -2.65 -41.24 18.65
CA ALA A 189 -2.69 -41.03 17.20
C ALA A 189 -3.84 -40.11 16.78
N VAL A 190 -5.02 -40.23 17.41
CA VAL A 190 -6.17 -39.37 17.09
C VAL A 190 -5.98 -37.94 17.61
N ALA A 191 -5.53 -37.77 18.86
CA ALA A 191 -5.26 -36.43 19.41
C ALA A 191 -4.15 -35.71 18.62
N PHE A 192 -3.12 -36.45 18.21
CA PHE A 192 -2.04 -35.94 17.37
C PHE A 192 -2.51 -35.63 15.95
N LEU A 193 -3.35 -36.49 15.34
CA LEU A 193 -3.92 -36.23 14.01
C LEU A 193 -4.80 -34.98 14.02
N VAL A 194 -5.62 -34.78 15.05
CA VAL A 194 -6.44 -33.57 15.18
C VAL A 194 -5.58 -32.32 15.32
N ALA A 195 -4.53 -32.35 16.14
CA ALA A 195 -3.57 -31.25 16.27
C ALA A 195 -2.80 -31.01 14.95
N ALA A 196 -2.44 -32.07 14.24
CA ALA A 196 -1.74 -31.99 12.95
C ALA A 196 -2.62 -31.44 11.82
N VAL A 197 -3.90 -31.82 11.75
CA VAL A 197 -4.86 -31.27 10.78
C VAL A 197 -5.10 -29.79 11.04
N PHE A 198 -5.27 -29.40 12.32
CA PHE A 198 -5.39 -27.99 12.69
C PHE A 198 -4.14 -27.19 12.29
N ALA A 199 -2.94 -27.75 12.53
CA ALA A 199 -1.68 -27.15 12.13
C ALA A 199 -1.52 -27.06 10.61
N LEU A 200 -1.95 -28.08 9.86
CA LEU A 200 -1.91 -28.08 8.39
C LEU A 200 -2.83 -27.01 7.81
N VAL A 201 -4.06 -26.88 8.34
CA VAL A 201 -4.99 -25.81 7.94
C VAL A 201 -4.39 -24.43 8.22
N SER A 202 -3.75 -24.24 9.38
CA SER A 202 -3.06 -22.99 9.71
C SER A 202 -1.85 -22.72 8.79
N SER A 203 -1.13 -23.77 8.37
CA SER A 203 0.00 -23.64 7.45
C SER A 203 -0.43 -23.38 6.00
N ALA A 204 -1.54 -23.96 5.54
CA ALA A 204 -2.08 -23.73 4.21
C ALA A 204 -2.57 -22.29 4.05
N HIS A 205 -3.22 -21.73 5.07
CA HIS A 205 -3.53 -20.29 5.12
C HIS A 205 -2.28 -19.41 5.07
N ALA A 206 -1.16 -19.84 5.65
CA ALA A 206 0.10 -19.10 5.58
C ALA A 206 0.78 -19.20 4.20
N VAL A 207 0.64 -20.32 3.50
CA VAL A 207 1.22 -20.54 2.16
C VAL A 207 0.38 -19.91 1.05
N ASP A 208 -0.96 -19.92 1.16
CA ASP A 208 -1.82 -19.24 0.18
C ASP A 208 -1.67 -17.71 0.25
N ALA A 209 -1.42 -17.15 1.44
CA ALA A 209 -1.03 -15.74 1.58
C ALA A 209 0.33 -15.42 0.91
N HIS A 210 1.15 -16.44 0.64
CA HIS A 210 2.41 -16.34 -0.11
C HIS A 210 2.27 -16.59 -1.61
N ARG A 211 1.24 -17.34 -2.06
CA ARG A 211 0.99 -17.63 -3.48
C ARG A 211 0.24 -16.51 -4.22
N GLU A 212 -0.40 -15.60 -3.50
CA GLU A 212 -1.01 -14.39 -4.08
C GLU A 212 -0.03 -13.20 -4.21
N ARG A 213 1.26 -13.42 -3.93
CA ARG A 213 2.34 -12.44 -4.17
C ARG A 213 3.16 -12.85 -5.38
#